data_AF-A0A662IH83-F1
#
_entry.id   AF-A0A662IH83-F1
#
_cell.length_a   1.000
_cell.length_b   1.000
_cell.length_c   1.000
_cell.angle_alpha   90.00
_cell.angle_beta   90.00
_cell.angle_gamma   90.00
#
_symmetry.space_group_name_H-M   'P 1'
#
loop_
_entity.id
_entity.type
_entity.pdbx_description
1 polymer ?
#
loop_
_entity_poly.entity_id
_entity_poly.type
_entity_poly.pdbx_seq_one_letter_code
_entity_poly.pdbx_strand_id
1 'polypeptide(L)'
;MRYVEPPALSPANWGPELEDPILFVDGGEESRKAEEVLKQHGLRYRKIDVRSNGLRGWLLFEYGTSKVPMLVLNNRVLVGLEEIRRALS
;
A
#
# COMPACT_ATOMS: atom_id res chain seq x y z
N MET A 1 8.29 -26.27 -25.60
CA MET A 1 8.12 -25.55 -24.32
C MET A 1 6.64 -25.23 -24.17
N ARG A 2 5.94 -25.79 -23.18
CA ARG A 2 4.57 -25.37 -22.87
C ARG A 2 4.67 -24.12 -22.02
N TYR A 3 4.11 -23.01 -22.49
CA TYR A 3 3.92 -21.82 -21.67
C TYR A 3 2.97 -22.22 -20.54
N VAL A 4 3.45 -22.13 -19.30
CA VAL A 4 2.60 -22.27 -18.11
C VAL A 4 2.21 -20.85 -17.76
N GLU A 5 0.92 -20.54 -17.80
CA GLU A 5 0.44 -19.24 -17.33
C GLU A 5 0.91 -19.03 -15.89
N PRO A 6 1.57 -17.91 -15.58
CA PRO A 6 1.86 -17.59 -14.19
C PRO A 6 0.53 -17.53 -13.44
N PRO A 7 0.46 -18.09 -12.21
CA PRO A 7 -0.77 -18.09 -11.43
C PRO A 7 -1.28 -16.66 -11.31
N ALA A 8 -2.59 -16.48 -11.46
CA ALA A 8 -3.25 -15.18 -11.37
C ALA A 8 -2.74 -14.42 -10.12
N LEU A 9 -2.38 -13.16 -10.30
CA LEU A 9 -1.88 -12.28 -9.25
C LEU A 9 -2.93 -12.17 -8.14
N SER A 10 -2.78 -12.97 -7.08
CA SER A 10 -3.57 -12.91 -5.86
C SER A 10 -2.78 -12.14 -4.80
N PRO A 11 -3.40 -11.19 -4.07
CA PRO A 11 -2.75 -10.51 -2.94
C PRO A 11 -2.23 -11.46 -1.86
N ALA A 12 -2.74 -12.70 -1.80
CA ALA A 12 -2.29 -13.74 -0.89
C ALA A 12 -0.89 -14.31 -1.21
N ASN A 13 -0.32 -13.98 -2.38
CA ASN A 13 1.01 -14.41 -2.79
C ASN A 13 2.11 -13.36 -2.50
N TRP A 14 1.78 -12.25 -1.82
CA TRP A 14 2.76 -11.26 -1.39
C TRP A 14 3.53 -11.78 -0.18
N GLY A 15 4.60 -12.52 -0.45
CA GLY A 15 5.55 -12.97 0.58
C GLY A 15 6.41 -11.81 1.11
N PRO A 16 7.04 -11.98 2.29
CA PRO A 16 7.81 -10.94 2.99
C PRO A 16 9.18 -10.63 2.38
N GLU A 17 9.54 -11.23 1.25
CA GLU A 17 10.85 -11.03 0.61
C GLU A 17 10.82 -9.85 -0.36
N LEU A 18 11.04 -8.65 0.19
CA LEU A 18 11.43 -7.43 -0.51
C LEU A 18 10.54 -7.04 -1.71
N GLU A 19 9.23 -7.01 -1.51
CA GLU A 19 8.36 -6.30 -2.45
C GLU A 19 8.39 -4.80 -2.16
N ASP A 20 8.47 -3.97 -3.21
CA ASP A 20 8.36 -2.51 -3.10
C ASP A 20 7.23 -2.12 -2.13
N PRO A 21 7.43 -1.12 -1.23
CA PRO A 21 6.41 -0.72 -0.28
C PRO A 21 5.08 -0.42 -0.97
N ILE A 22 3.98 -0.65 -0.25
CA ILE A 22 2.62 -0.52 -0.80
C ILE A 22 1.95 0.69 -0.16
N LEU A 23 1.50 1.64 -0.98
CA LEU A 23 0.66 2.74 -0.55
C LEU A 23 -0.79 2.49 -0.97
N PHE A 24 -1.65 2.25 0.02
CA PHE A 24 -3.10 2.24 -0.16
C PHE A 24 -3.65 3.66 -0.09
N VAL A 25 -4.45 4.05 -1.07
CA VAL A 25 -5.01 5.40 -1.24
C VAL A 25 -6.46 5.37 -1.66
N ASP A 26 -7.18 6.47 -1.45
CA ASP A 26 -8.53 6.70 -1.97
C ASP A 26 -8.65 7.92 -2.89
N GLY A 27 -7.52 8.51 -3.29
CA GLY A 27 -7.47 9.72 -4.13
C GLY A 27 -7.92 11.00 -3.44
N GLY A 28 -8.25 10.95 -2.13
CA GLY A 28 -8.53 12.11 -1.29
C GLY A 28 -7.28 12.99 -1.07
N GLU A 29 -7.47 14.14 -0.44
CA GLU A 29 -6.40 15.11 -0.22
C GLU A 29 -5.22 14.54 0.58
N GLU A 30 -5.52 13.82 1.66
CA GLU A 30 -4.50 13.19 2.51
C GLU A 30 -3.70 12.12 1.75
N SER A 31 -4.38 11.32 0.91
CA SER A 31 -3.76 10.35 0.02
C SER A 31 -2.80 11.01 -0.98
N ARG A 32 -3.21 12.12 -1.62
CA ARG A 32 -2.36 12.85 -2.58
C ARG A 32 -1.12 13.45 -1.89
N LYS A 33 -1.30 14.03 -0.71
CA LYS A 33 -0.19 14.55 0.11
C LYS A 33 0.79 13.44 0.51
N ALA A 34 0.31 12.23 0.79
CA ALA A 34 1.18 11.10 1.05
C ALA A 34 1.99 10.71 -0.20
N GLU A 35 1.35 10.63 -1.38
CA GLU A 35 2.04 10.38 -2.65
C GLU A 35 3.16 11.41 -2.91
N GLU A 36 2.91 12.69 -2.63
CA GLU A 36 3.90 13.78 -2.75
C GLU A 36 5.08 13.61 -1.78
N VAL A 37 4.81 13.30 -0.50
CA VAL A 37 5.84 13.06 0.50
C VAL A 37 6.74 11.91 0.08
N LEU A 38 6.17 10.78 -0.36
CA LEU A 38 6.97 9.63 -0.82
C LEU A 38 7.83 9.99 -2.04
N LYS A 39 7.26 10.75 -2.98
CA LYS A 39 7.96 11.22 -4.18
C LYS A 39 9.14 12.14 -3.82
N GLN A 40 8.96 13.06 -2.86
CA GLN A 40 10.01 13.97 -2.40
C GLN A 40 11.20 13.23 -1.77
N HIS A 41 10.95 12.08 -1.14
CA HIS A 41 11.99 11.24 -0.52
C HIS A 41 12.56 10.19 -1.48
N GLY A 42 12.15 10.20 -2.76
CA GLY A 42 12.65 9.24 -3.76
C GLY A 42 12.23 7.78 -3.49
N LEU A 43 11.22 7.55 -2.65
CA LEU A 43 10.76 6.21 -2.33
C LEU A 43 9.92 5.65 -3.50
N ARG A 44 10.33 4.49 -4.04
CA ARG A 44 9.52 3.73 -5.00
C ARG A 44 8.50 2.91 -4.22
N TYR A 45 7.26 2.89 -4.70
CA TYR A 45 6.17 2.15 -4.07
C TYR A 45 5.14 1.69 -5.11
N ARG A 46 4.40 0.64 -4.78
CA ARG A 46 3.19 0.23 -5.50
C ARG A 46 2.00 0.99 -4.93
N LYS A 47 1.16 1.55 -5.81
CA LYS A 47 -0.06 2.27 -5.42
C LYS A 47 -1.28 1.37 -5.58
N ILE A 48 -2.13 1.31 -4.56
CA ILE A 48 -3.40 0.58 -4.58
C ILE A 48 -4.53 1.53 -4.26
N ASP A 49 -5.47 1.67 -5.19
CA ASP A 49 -6.69 2.45 -5.00
C ASP A 49 -7.77 1.61 -4.31
N VAL A 50 -8.18 2.02 -3.11
CA VAL A 50 -9.14 1.29 -2.29
C VAL A 50 -10.60 1.66 -2.56
N ARG A 51 -10.86 2.55 -3.53
CA ARG A 51 -12.24 2.90 -3.94
C ARG A 51 -12.93 1.76 -4.67
N SER A 52 -12.17 0.79 -5.18
CA SER A 52 -12.72 -0.43 -5.78
C SER A 52 -13.35 -1.35 -4.72
N ASN A 53 -14.46 -1.99 -5.07
CA ASN A 53 -15.29 -2.77 -4.14
C ASN A 53 -14.48 -3.85 -3.41
N GLY A 54 -14.59 -3.87 -2.08
CA GLY A 54 -14.07 -4.93 -1.20
C GLY A 54 -12.72 -4.64 -0.53
N LEU A 55 -11.90 -3.73 -1.07
CA LEU A 55 -10.54 -3.52 -0.55
C LEU A 55 -10.49 -2.92 0.85
N ARG A 56 -11.40 -1.99 1.20
CA ARG A 56 -11.48 -1.46 2.57
C ARG A 56 -11.86 -2.51 3.62
N GLY A 57 -12.72 -3.47 3.24
CA GLY A 57 -13.06 -4.61 4.10
C GLY A 57 -11.87 -5.54 4.29
N TRP A 58 -11.12 -5.80 3.20
CA TRP A 58 -9.88 -6.57 3.26
C TRP A 58 -8.81 -5.87 4.14
N LEU A 59 -8.63 -4.55 4.02
CA LEU A 59 -7.73 -3.80 4.89
C LEU A 59 -8.11 -3.90 6.37
N LEU A 60 -9.41 -3.84 6.68
CA LEU A 60 -9.89 -4.03 8.04
C LEU A 60 -9.56 -5.42 8.59
N PHE A 61 -9.70 -6.46 7.76
CA PHE A 61 -9.36 -7.83 8.13
C PHE A 61 -7.86 -8.04 8.32
N GLU A 62 -7.04 -7.57 7.36
CA GLU A 62 -5.59 -7.79 7.33
C GLU A 62 -4.83 -6.90 8.32
N TYR A 63 -5.17 -5.61 8.36
CA TYR A 63 -4.42 -4.59 9.10
C TYR A 63 -5.18 -4.01 10.29
N GLY A 64 -6.39 -4.52 10.58
CA GLY A 64 -7.22 -4.04 11.69
C GLY A 64 -7.80 -2.63 11.46
N THR A 65 -7.69 -2.07 10.26
CA THR A 65 -8.19 -0.72 9.96
C THR A 65 -8.48 -0.54 8.47
N SER A 66 -9.53 0.23 8.15
CA SER A 66 -9.86 0.63 6.78
C SER A 66 -9.39 2.04 6.42
N LYS A 67 -8.60 2.67 7.31
CA LYS A 67 -8.09 4.04 7.13
C LYS A 67 -7.00 4.07 6.07
N VAL A 68 -7.02 5.11 5.24
CA VAL A 68 -6.01 5.42 4.23
C VAL A 68 -5.72 6.94 4.30
N PRO A 69 -4.55 7.42 3.85
CA PRO A 69 -3.44 6.67 3.25
C PRO A 69 -2.81 5.68 4.22
N MET A 70 -2.41 4.51 3.73
CA MET A 70 -1.70 3.51 4.52
C MET A 70 -0.46 3.04 3.75
N LEU A 71 0.72 3.17 4.34
CA LEU A 71 1.97 2.68 3.79
C LEU A 71 2.38 1.39 4.51
N VAL A 72 2.53 0.32 3.74
CA VAL A 72 3.11 -0.95 4.20
C VAL A 72 4.54 -1.01 3.67
N LEU A 73 5.52 -0.98 4.57
CA LEU A 73 6.94 -0.97 4.26
C LEU A 73 7.66 -1.97 5.17
N ASN A 74 8.26 -3.00 4.58
CA ASN A 74 8.88 -4.11 5.31
C ASN A 74 7.89 -4.69 6.34
N ASN A 75 8.24 -4.71 7.63
CA ASN A 75 7.40 -5.19 8.72
C ASN A 75 6.65 -4.06 9.45
N ARG A 76 6.44 -2.91 8.80
CA ARG A 76 5.77 -1.74 9.39
C ARG A 76 4.54 -1.35 8.57
N VAL A 77 3.49 -1.00 9.30
CA VAL A 77 2.24 -0.43 8.74
C VAL A 77 2.09 0.97 9.32
N LEU A 78 2.06 1.97 8.45
CA LEU A 78 1.91 3.38 8.80
C LEU A 78 0.56 3.85 8.31
N VAL A 79 -0.29 4.36 9.20
CA VAL A 79 -1.68 4.71 8.90
C VAL A 79 -1.89 6.21 9.08
N GLY A 80 -2.30 6.87 8.00
CA GLY A 80 -2.46 8.32 7.92
C GLY A 80 -1.20 9.05 7.47
N LEU A 81 -1.39 10.26 6.94
CA LEU A 81 -0.30 11.09 6.41
C LEU A 81 0.73 11.45 7.48
N GLU A 82 0.28 11.74 8.71
CA GLU A 82 1.16 12.15 9.79
C GLU A 82 2.14 11.05 10.18
N GLU A 83 1.69 9.79 10.26
CA GLU A 83 2.58 8.66 10.56
C GLU A 83 3.56 8.40 9.42
N ILE A 84 3.13 8.56 8.16
CA ILE A 84 4.01 8.46 7.00
C ILE A 84 5.09 9.56 7.05
N ARG A 85 4.71 10.81 7.37
CA ARG A 85 5.65 11.92 7.52
C ARG A 85 6.66 11.68 8.64
N ARG A 86 6.20 11.26 9.82
CA ARG A 86 7.08 10.95 10.95
C ARG A 86 8.10 9.86 10.63
N ALA A 87 7.72 8.86 9.84
CA ALA A 87 8.61 7.75 9.51
C ALA A 87 9.69 8.12 8.47
N LEU A 88 9.50 9.22 7.73
CA LEU A 88 10.39 9.68 6.66
C LEU A 88 11.18 10.95 7.03
N SER A 89 10.86 11.58 8.18
CA SER A 89 11.61 12.69 8.77
C SER A 89 12.91 12.20 9.39
#